data_AF-A0A7Y9ZLH7-F1
#
_entry.id   AF-A0A7Y9ZLH7-F1
#
_cell.length_a   1.000
_cell.length_b   1.000
_cell.length_c   1.000
_cell.angle_alpha   90.00
_cell.angle_beta   90.00
_cell.angle_gamma   90.00
#
_symmetry.space_group_name_H-M   'P 1'
#
loop_
_entity.id
_entity.type
_entity.pdbx_description
1 polymer ?
#
loop_
_entity_poly.entity_id
_entity_poly.type
_entity_poly.pdbx_seq_one_letter_code
_entity_poly.pdbx_strand_id
1 'polypeptide(L)'
;MSQPARPFTRQSTVLELSSTLPGRAFKALIVRQLPPTATEKERQELEDLTVGLPLETLVELSEGKLTWAVADSVIDLANRKPHRLIPRGIGAGAGAVKKVARTVRR
;
A
#
# COMPACT_ATOMS: atom_id res chain seq x y z
N MET A 1 -3.51 -12.40 -19.35
CA MET A 1 -2.92 -11.39 -18.43
C MET A 1 -1.72 -10.77 -19.12
N SER A 2 -1.87 -9.54 -19.64
CA SER A 2 -0.78 -8.81 -20.32
C SER A 2 0.31 -8.43 -19.31
N GLN A 3 1.58 -8.70 -19.63
CA GLN A 3 2.70 -8.15 -18.88
C GLN A 3 2.72 -6.62 -19.04
N PRO A 4 3.03 -5.85 -17.98
CA PRO A 4 3.16 -4.41 -18.10
C PRO A 4 4.33 -4.09 -19.05
N ALA A 5 4.17 -3.07 -19.89
CA ALA A 5 5.17 -2.66 -20.89
C ALA A 5 6.52 -2.23 -20.27
N ARG A 6 6.50 -1.88 -18.98
CA ARG A 6 7.66 -1.55 -18.15
C ARG A 6 7.47 -2.13 -16.75
N PRO A 7 8.54 -2.53 -16.04
CA PRO A 7 8.44 -2.91 -14.63
C PRO A 7 7.82 -1.80 -13.79
N PHE A 8 6.99 -2.15 -12.81
CA PHE A 8 6.47 -1.19 -11.84
C PHE A 8 7.59 -0.67 -10.95
N THR A 9 7.50 0.59 -10.56
CA THR A 9 8.45 1.26 -9.65
C THR A 9 7.70 2.05 -8.58
N ARG A 10 8.41 2.76 -7.70
CA ARG A 10 7.81 3.66 -6.70
C ARG A 10 7.05 4.84 -7.32
N GLN A 11 7.37 5.18 -8.57
CA GLN A 11 6.67 6.19 -9.35
C GLN A 11 5.38 5.65 -9.99
N SER A 12 5.16 4.33 -9.96
CA SER A 12 3.91 3.75 -10.44
C SER A 12 2.76 4.10 -9.51
N THR A 13 1.60 4.35 -10.11
CA THR A 13 0.38 4.66 -9.35
C THR A 13 -0.30 3.37 -8.89
N VAL A 14 -1.18 3.49 -7.89
CA VAL A 14 -2.00 2.35 -7.44
C VAL A 14 -2.92 1.88 -8.56
N LEU A 15 -3.43 2.82 -9.37
CA LEU A 15 -4.24 2.51 -10.54
C LEU A 15 -3.46 1.69 -11.57
N GLU A 16 -2.21 2.06 -11.90
CA GLU A 16 -1.34 1.26 -12.78
C GLU A 16 -1.11 -0.16 -12.22
N LEU A 17 -0.81 -0.27 -10.93
CA LEU A 17 -0.58 -1.55 -10.25
C LEU A 17 -1.83 -2.45 -10.24
N SER A 18 -3.03 -1.86 -10.23
CA SER A 18 -4.31 -2.58 -10.22
C SER A 18 -4.57 -3.44 -11.47
N SER A 19 -3.75 -3.30 -12.51
CA SER A 19 -3.67 -4.28 -13.61
C SER A 19 -3.23 -5.68 -13.13
N THR A 20 -2.58 -5.79 -11.97
CA THR A 20 -2.12 -7.04 -11.34
C THR A 20 -2.99 -7.46 -10.15
N LEU A 21 -2.99 -8.75 -9.80
CA LEU A 21 -3.66 -9.27 -8.59
C LEU A 21 -3.21 -8.57 -7.29
N PRO A 22 -1.90 -8.48 -6.96
CA PRO A 22 -1.46 -7.80 -5.74
C PRO A 22 -1.82 -6.32 -5.74
N GLY A 23 -1.76 -5.63 -6.89
CA GLY A 23 -2.19 -4.25 -6.98
C GLY A 23 -3.69 -4.05 -6.78
N ARG A 24 -4.54 -4.98 -7.24
CA ARG A 24 -6.00 -4.92 -6.94
C ARG A 24 -6.28 -5.08 -5.45
N ALA A 25 -5.62 -6.04 -4.80
CA ALA A 25 -5.75 -6.23 -3.37
C ALA A 25 -5.29 -4.99 -2.60
N PHE A 26 -4.15 -4.40 -3.00
CA PHE A 26 -3.62 -3.18 -2.41
C PHE A 26 -4.56 -1.99 -2.60
N LYS A 27 -5.11 -1.78 -3.81
CA LYS A 27 -6.13 -0.76 -4.09
C LYS A 27 -7.32 -0.89 -3.15
N ALA A 28 -7.85 -2.11 -2.99
CA ALA A 28 -9.00 -2.35 -2.12
C ALA A 28 -8.71 -2.00 -0.65
N LEU A 29 -7.48 -2.23 -0.17
CA LEU A 29 -7.08 -1.82 1.19
C LEU A 29 -7.01 -0.30 1.34
N ILE A 30 -6.45 0.42 0.35
CA ILE A 30 -6.42 1.89 0.36
C ILE A 30 -7.83 2.46 0.37
N VAL A 31 -8.69 2.00 -0.53
CA VAL A 31 -10.09 2.47 -0.66
C VAL A 31 -10.88 2.24 0.64
N ARG A 32 -10.62 1.14 1.34
CA ARG A 32 -11.23 0.85 2.65
C ARG A 32 -10.77 1.77 3.78
N GLN A 33 -9.60 2.40 3.64
CA GLN A 33 -9.05 3.32 4.62
C GLN A 33 -9.35 4.79 4.30
N LEU A 34 -10.01 5.07 3.17
CA LEU A 34 -10.43 6.43 2.84
C LEU A 34 -11.43 6.95 3.89
N PRO A 35 -11.35 8.25 4.23
CA PRO A 35 -12.32 8.86 5.11
C PRO A 35 -13.73 8.76 4.52
N PRO A 36 -14.77 8.68 5.36
CA PRO A 36 -16.15 8.71 4.89
C PRO A 36 -16.45 10.06 4.23
N THR A 37 -17.19 10.03 3.12
CA THR A 37 -17.67 11.21 2.38
C THR A 37 -19.19 11.32 2.46
N ALA A 38 -19.74 12.50 2.18
CA ALA A 38 -21.19 12.74 2.28
C ALA A 38 -21.93 12.21 1.05
N THR A 39 -21.28 12.20 -0.11
CA THR A 39 -21.86 11.71 -1.37
C THR A 39 -20.99 10.64 -2.03
N GLU A 40 -21.61 9.81 -2.88
CA GLU A 40 -20.89 8.82 -3.69
C GLU A 40 -19.99 9.50 -4.73
N LYS A 41 -20.38 10.67 -5.23
CA LYS A 41 -19.55 11.44 -6.17
C LYS A 41 -18.24 11.89 -5.52
N GLU A 42 -18.32 12.47 -4.32
CA GLU A 42 -17.12 12.83 -3.54
C GLU A 42 -16.29 11.60 -3.20
N ARG A 43 -16.94 10.46 -2.93
CA ARG A 43 -16.26 9.20 -2.65
C ARG A 43 -15.43 8.73 -3.85
N GLN A 44 -16.02 8.77 -5.03
CA GLN A 44 -15.38 8.37 -6.27
C GLN A 44 -14.24 9.32 -6.63
N GLU A 45 -14.45 10.63 -6.52
CA GLU A 45 -13.42 11.65 -6.75
C GLU A 45 -12.22 11.46 -5.81
N LEU A 46 -12.48 11.20 -4.52
CA LEU A 46 -11.43 10.94 -3.54
C LEU A 46 -10.69 9.63 -3.83
N GLU A 47 -11.41 8.57 -4.22
CA GLU A 47 -10.79 7.32 -4.66
C GLU A 47 -9.87 7.56 -5.84
N ASP A 48 -10.37 8.19 -6.91
CA ASP A 48 -9.62 8.43 -8.14
C ASP A 48 -8.38 9.28 -7.91
N LEU A 49 -8.50 10.34 -7.09
CA LEU A 49 -7.37 11.15 -6.65
C LEU A 49 -6.33 10.30 -5.91
N THR A 50 -6.77 9.53 -4.91
CA THR A 50 -5.86 8.76 -4.06
C THR A 50 -5.13 7.66 -4.84
N VAL A 51 -5.84 6.93 -5.69
CA VAL A 51 -5.25 5.81 -6.44
C VAL A 51 -4.44 6.28 -7.66
N GLY A 52 -4.64 7.53 -8.08
CA GLY A 52 -3.84 8.22 -9.08
C GLY A 52 -2.48 8.70 -8.56
N LEU A 53 -2.26 8.74 -7.24
CA LEU A 53 -0.97 9.12 -6.67
C LEU A 53 0.09 8.03 -6.89
N PRO A 54 1.37 8.41 -7.09
CA PRO A 54 2.49 7.50 -7.01
C PRO A 54 2.58 6.82 -5.64
N LEU A 55 3.09 5.58 -5.60
CA LEU A 55 3.32 4.86 -4.34
C LEU A 55 4.23 5.64 -3.39
N GLU A 56 5.25 6.33 -3.91
CA GLU A 56 6.13 7.19 -3.11
C GLU A 56 5.33 8.26 -2.36
N THR A 57 4.51 9.02 -3.07
CA THR A 57 3.67 10.07 -2.48
C THR A 57 2.71 9.49 -1.44
N LEU A 58 2.14 8.31 -1.68
CA LEU A 58 1.28 7.65 -0.70
C LEU A 58 2.04 7.24 0.57
N VAL A 59 3.26 6.73 0.46
CA VAL A 59 4.09 6.39 1.62
C VAL A 59 4.40 7.64 2.44
N GLU A 60 4.83 8.72 1.78
CA GLU A 60 5.17 10.00 2.40
C GLU A 60 3.98 10.63 3.13
N LEU A 61 2.79 10.64 2.50
CA LEU A 61 1.57 11.19 3.09
C LEU A 61 0.93 10.29 4.16
N SER A 62 1.33 9.02 4.25
CA SER A 62 0.68 8.08 5.16
C SER A 62 1.01 8.28 6.64
N GLU A 63 1.93 9.20 6.98
CA GLU A 63 2.44 9.42 8.34
C GLU A 63 2.91 8.12 9.02
N GLY A 64 3.47 7.20 8.23
CA GLY A 64 3.98 5.90 8.70
C GLY A 64 2.95 4.77 8.73
N LYS A 65 1.69 5.01 8.35
CA LYS A 65 0.68 3.94 8.20
C LYS A 65 0.99 3.01 7.01
N LEU A 66 1.57 3.55 5.94
CA LEU A 66 2.09 2.81 4.82
C LEU A 66 3.62 2.90 4.84
N THR A 67 4.29 1.77 5.01
CA THR A 67 5.76 1.74 5.06
C THR A 67 6.36 1.46 3.69
N TRP A 68 7.58 1.94 3.46
CA TRP A 68 8.37 1.58 2.27
C TRP A 68 8.50 0.07 2.07
N ALA A 69 8.56 -0.72 3.16
CA ALA A 69 8.60 -2.18 3.09
C ALA A 69 7.33 -2.77 2.44
N VAL A 70 6.16 -2.23 2.79
CA VAL A 70 4.89 -2.64 2.19
C VAL A 70 4.82 -2.23 0.73
N ALA A 71 5.17 -0.97 0.41
CA ALA A 71 5.17 -0.48 -0.96
C ALA A 71 6.12 -1.27 -1.87
N ASP A 72 7.36 -1.50 -1.43
CA ASP A 72 8.34 -2.31 -2.17
C ASP A 72 7.86 -3.76 -2.35
N SER A 73 7.20 -4.34 -1.35
CA SER A 73 6.65 -5.70 -1.45
C SER A 73 5.54 -5.80 -2.49
N VAL A 74 4.65 -4.80 -2.57
CA VAL A 74 3.61 -4.75 -3.60
C VAL A 74 4.24 -4.64 -4.99
N ILE A 75 5.28 -3.83 -5.14
CA ILE A 75 6.03 -3.69 -6.40
C ILE A 75 6.68 -5.02 -6.80
N ASP A 76 7.35 -5.70 -5.86
CA ASP A 76 8.01 -6.98 -6.13
C ASP A 76 7.01 -8.07 -6.54
N LEU A 77 5.85 -8.13 -5.86
CA LEU A 77 4.76 -9.04 -6.22
C LEU A 77 4.16 -8.70 -7.59
N ALA A 78 3.90 -7.42 -7.87
CA ALA A 78 3.36 -6.97 -9.15
C ALA A 78 4.32 -7.26 -10.31
N ASN A 79 5.63 -7.19 -10.06
CA ASN A 79 6.68 -7.54 -11.00
C ASN A 79 7.00 -9.05 -11.07
N ARG A 80 6.26 -9.90 -10.35
CA ARG A 80 6.49 -11.36 -10.27
C ARG A 80 7.90 -11.72 -9.77
N LYS A 81 8.45 -10.95 -8.84
CA LYS A 81 9.76 -11.18 -8.19
C LYS A 81 9.59 -11.49 -6.70
N PRO A 82 8.86 -12.56 -6.32
CA PRO A 82 8.59 -12.86 -4.90
C PRO A 82 9.85 -13.19 -4.09
N HIS A 83 10.93 -13.62 -4.74
CA HIS A 83 12.23 -13.85 -4.09
C HIS A 83 12.89 -12.56 -3.55
N ARG A 84 12.39 -11.38 -3.95
CA ARG A 84 12.83 -10.08 -3.44
C ARG A 84 12.00 -9.57 -2.26
N LEU A 85 10.98 -10.32 -1.82
CA LEU A 85 10.22 -10.00 -0.61
C LEU A 85 11.18 -9.98 0.59
N ILE A 86 11.64 -8.79 0.92
CA ILE A 86 12.65 -8.60 1.95
C ILE A 86 12.02 -8.97 3.30
N PRO A 87 12.72 -9.68 4.20
CA PRO A 87 12.26 -9.85 5.58
C PRO A 87 12.40 -8.50 6.33
N ARG A 88 11.56 -7.52 5.97
CA ARG A 88 11.50 -6.17 6.57
C ARG A 88 10.44 -6.08 7.68
N GLY A 89 10.06 -7.22 8.26
CA GLY A 89 9.09 -7.32 9.36
C GLY A 89 9.65 -7.05 10.77
N ILE A 90 10.93 -6.69 10.92
CA ILE A 90 11.54 -6.49 12.26
C ILE A 90 11.44 -5.03 12.74
N GLY A 91 11.29 -4.04 11.85
CA GLY A 91 11.25 -2.61 12.23
C GLY A 91 9.88 -2.07 12.66
N ALA A 92 8.79 -2.51 12.00
CA ALA A 92 7.46 -1.89 12.18
C ALA A 92 6.54 -2.65 13.15
N GLY A 93 6.82 -3.93 13.44
CA GLY A 93 6.03 -4.75 14.39
C GLY A 93 6.59 -4.77 15.80
N ALA A 94 7.91 -4.69 15.98
CA ALA A 94 8.53 -4.82 17.29
C ALA A 94 8.14 -3.67 18.26
N GLY A 95 7.95 -2.45 17.75
CA GLY A 95 7.54 -1.30 18.57
C GLY A 95 6.08 -1.38 19.05
N ALA A 96 5.17 -1.80 18.17
CA ALA A 96 3.75 -1.93 18.49
C ALA A 96 3.46 -3.14 19.40
N VAL A 97 4.09 -4.30 19.13
CA VAL A 97 3.90 -5.51 19.94
C VAL A 97 4.47 -5.34 21.35
N LYS A 98 5.62 -4.66 21.51
CA LYS A 98 6.22 -4.41 22.83
C LYS A 98 5.36 -3.47 23.70
N LYS A 99 4.60 -2.56 23.09
CA LYS A 99 3.67 -1.66 23.79
C LYS A 99 2.44 -2.43 24.30
N VAL A 100 1.88 -3.31 23.48
CA VAL A 100 0.72 -4.14 23.85
C VAL A 100 1.10 -5.20 24.89
N ALA A 101 2.25 -5.87 24.72
CA ALA A 101 2.73 -6.88 25.69
C ALA A 101 3.04 -6.29 27.08
N ARG A 102 3.38 -5.00 27.18
CA ARG A 102 3.60 -4.33 28.47
C ARG A 102 2.29 -3.94 29.17
N THR A 103 1.24 -3.64 28.41
CA THR A 103 -0.08 -3.30 28.95
C THR A 103 -0.83 -4.54 29.46
N VAL A 104 -0.63 -5.70 28.84
CA VAL A 104 -1.28 -6.96 29.27
C VAL A 104 -0.64 -7.57 30.53
N ARG A 105 0.53 -7.07 30.98
CA ARG A 105 1.27 -7.60 32.14
C ARG A 105 1.15 -6.74 33.41
N ARG A 106 0.17 -5.84 33.48
CA ARG A 106 -0.14 -5.04 34.68
C ARG A 106 -1.52 -5.35 35.21
#